data_AF-A0A9D1KBC5-F1
#
_entry.id   AF-A0A9D1KBC5-F1
#
_cell.length_a   1.000
_cell.length_b   1.000
_cell.length_c   1.000
_cell.angle_alpha   90.00
_cell.angle_beta   90.00
_cell.angle_gamma   90.00
#
_symmetry.space_group_name_H-M   'P 1'
#
loop_
_entity.id
_entity.type
_entity.pdbx_description
1 polymer ?
#
loop_
_entity_poly.entity_id
_entity_poly.type
_entity_poly.pdbx_seq_one_letter_code
_entity_poly.pdbx_strand_id
1 'polypeptide(L)'
;MAPTPTKEYKKTVKINADDLKNSMGSGQKLQFLLKLIQHSNKKYVYLDEPENHTHPSMLHITARLINELSETKEVCVATHSPELLNLLNIDFKNIYIFNDPEFRGPQKIDFEKAVVIPETINLENINHKSRSYYDMEILKNNILELHKKEFFEALFSKNVYIVEGVNDELFLKNCYINMENNMSSIVYFTVMENLIIYHL
;
A
#
# COMPACT_ATOMS: atom_id res chain seq x y z
N MET A 1 12.45 -61.90 -8.36
CA MET A 1 12.77 -60.47 -8.20
C MET A 1 11.65 -59.67 -8.84
N ALA A 2 10.93 -58.84 -8.08
CA ALA A 2 9.86 -58.00 -8.62
C ALA A 2 10.47 -56.79 -9.37
N PRO A 3 9.93 -56.39 -10.54
CA PRO A 3 10.47 -55.29 -11.32
C PRO A 3 10.23 -53.96 -10.57
N THR A 4 11.29 -53.17 -10.42
CA THR A 4 11.24 -51.84 -9.80
C THR A 4 10.45 -50.88 -10.70
N PRO A 5 9.47 -50.12 -10.17
CA PRO A 5 8.69 -49.19 -10.98
C PRO A 5 9.60 -48.08 -11.53
N THR A 6 9.60 -47.93 -12.85
CA THR A 6 10.30 -46.87 -13.58
C THR A 6 9.76 -45.51 -13.15
N LYS A 7 10.58 -44.72 -12.46
CA LYS A 7 10.27 -43.33 -12.15
C LYS A 7 10.24 -42.52 -13.45
N GLU A 8 9.05 -42.14 -13.91
CA GLU A 8 8.91 -41.13 -14.95
C GLU A 8 9.32 -39.77 -14.39
N TYR A 9 10.48 -39.28 -14.81
CA TYR A 9 10.88 -37.90 -14.56
C TYR A 9 9.97 -36.99 -15.38
N LYS A 10 9.15 -36.15 -14.72
CA LYS A 10 8.39 -35.08 -15.39
C LYS A 10 9.34 -34.29 -16.28
N LYS A 11 9.11 -34.34 -17.60
CA LYS A 11 9.89 -33.60 -18.59
C LYS A 11 9.95 -32.14 -18.18
N THR A 12 11.16 -31.59 -18.12
CA THR A 12 11.40 -30.17 -17.86
C THR A 12 10.73 -29.39 -18.98
N VAL A 13 9.65 -28.67 -18.67
CA VAL A 13 9.00 -27.77 -19.63
C VAL A 13 9.94 -26.59 -19.80
N LYS A 14 10.62 -26.51 -20.95
CA LYS A 14 11.40 -25.35 -21.33
C LYS A 14 10.43 -24.29 -21.83
N ILE A 15 10.18 -23.27 -21.00
CA ILE A 15 9.47 -22.08 -21.43
C ILE A 15 10.47 -21.23 -22.22
N ASN A 16 10.17 -20.97 -23.50
CA ASN A 16 11.02 -20.12 -24.32
C ASN A 16 10.88 -18.66 -23.84
N ALA A 17 11.98 -18.03 -23.47
CA ALA A 17 11.98 -16.69 -22.91
C ALA A 17 11.46 -15.64 -23.90
N ASP A 18 11.63 -15.88 -25.21
CA ASP A 18 11.21 -14.97 -26.27
C ASP A 18 9.69 -14.97 -26.49
N ASP A 19 9.05 -16.13 -26.38
CA ASP A 19 7.58 -16.24 -26.44
C ASP A 19 6.94 -15.50 -25.26
N LEU A 20 7.57 -15.56 -24.08
CA LEU A 20 7.11 -14.88 -22.87
C LEU A 20 7.35 -13.36 -22.92
N LYS A 21 8.45 -12.93 -23.54
CA LYS A 21 8.78 -11.50 -23.72
C LYS A 21 7.85 -10.81 -24.72
N ASN A 22 7.48 -11.47 -25.80
CA ASN A 22 6.75 -10.85 -26.91
C ASN A 22 5.23 -10.94 -26.78
N SER A 23 4.69 -11.85 -25.96
CA SER A 23 3.24 -12.07 -25.83
C SER A 23 2.61 -11.55 -24.53
N MET A 24 3.40 -11.27 -23.48
CA MET A 24 2.87 -10.88 -22.17
C MET A 24 3.03 -9.38 -21.90
N GLY A 25 1.95 -8.76 -21.40
CA GLY A 25 1.99 -7.41 -20.87
C GLY A 25 2.93 -7.31 -19.66
N SER A 26 3.51 -6.14 -19.42
CA SER A 26 4.49 -5.91 -18.35
C SER A 26 3.96 -6.31 -16.96
N GLY A 27 2.70 -5.97 -16.62
CA GLY A 27 2.09 -6.39 -15.36
C GLY A 27 1.87 -7.91 -15.25
N GLN A 28 1.56 -8.57 -16.37
CA GLN A 28 1.45 -10.04 -16.37
C GLN A 28 2.80 -10.72 -16.13
N LYS A 29 3.89 -10.12 -16.65
CA LYS A 29 5.26 -10.61 -16.39
C LYS A 29 5.60 -10.51 -14.91
N LEU A 30 5.27 -9.41 -14.24
CA LEU A 30 5.45 -9.27 -12.79
C LEU A 30 4.66 -10.34 -12.02
N GLN A 31 3.38 -10.50 -12.32
CA GLN A 31 2.53 -11.50 -11.66
C GLN A 31 3.05 -12.94 -11.85
N PHE A 32 3.54 -13.25 -13.05
CA PHE A 32 4.19 -14.53 -13.33
C PHE A 32 5.48 -14.69 -12.51
N LEU A 33 6.31 -13.65 -12.42
CA LEU A 33 7.53 -13.67 -11.62
C LEU A 33 7.22 -13.88 -10.12
N LEU A 34 6.22 -13.19 -9.57
CA LEU A 34 5.79 -13.36 -8.18
C LEU A 34 5.37 -14.82 -7.91
N LYS A 35 4.61 -15.45 -8.82
CA LYS A 35 4.26 -16.87 -8.73
C LYS A 35 5.48 -17.80 -8.78
N LEU A 36 6.47 -17.50 -9.62
CA LEU A 36 7.71 -18.28 -9.65
C LEU A 36 8.49 -18.14 -8.33
N ILE A 37 8.55 -16.93 -7.78
CA ILE A 37 9.24 -16.67 -6.51
C ILE A 37 8.54 -17.42 -5.37
N GLN A 38 7.22 -17.51 -5.36
CA GLN A 38 6.44 -18.29 -4.39
C GLN A 38 6.91 -19.74 -4.31
N HIS A 39 7.19 -20.37 -5.45
CA HIS A 39 7.72 -21.74 -5.53
C HIS A 39 9.24 -21.85 -5.39
N SER A 40 9.95 -20.71 -5.30
CA SER A 40 11.40 -20.69 -5.08
C SER A 40 11.75 -20.81 -3.59
N ASN A 41 13.01 -21.15 -3.30
CA ASN A 41 13.56 -21.16 -1.94
C ASN A 41 14.03 -19.77 -1.44
N LYS A 42 13.79 -18.69 -2.20
CA LYS A 42 14.19 -17.34 -1.77
C LYS A 42 13.40 -16.93 -0.53
N LYS A 43 14.11 -16.50 0.51
CA LYS A 43 13.52 -16.04 1.78
C LYS A 43 13.12 -14.56 1.74
N TYR A 44 13.95 -13.73 1.12
CA TYR A 44 13.78 -12.28 1.05
C TYR A 44 13.36 -11.87 -0.36
N VAL A 45 12.37 -10.98 -0.44
CA VAL A 45 11.84 -10.45 -1.70
C VAL A 45 11.73 -8.94 -1.58
N TYR A 46 12.38 -8.22 -2.48
CA TYR A 46 12.31 -6.76 -2.56
C TYR A 46 11.61 -6.38 -3.85
N LEU A 47 10.54 -5.59 -3.75
CA LEU A 47 9.73 -5.11 -4.85
C LEU A 47 9.83 -3.58 -4.88
N ASP A 48 10.22 -3.05 -6.02
CA ASP A 48 10.37 -1.61 -6.26
C ASP A 48 9.29 -1.20 -7.26
N GLU A 49 8.38 -0.33 -6.82
CA GLU A 49 7.24 0.19 -7.59
C GLU A 49 6.45 -0.87 -8.40
N PRO A 50 5.94 -1.95 -7.76
CA PRO A 50 5.24 -3.04 -8.46
C PRO A 50 3.95 -2.60 -9.19
N GLU A 51 3.44 -1.40 -8.92
CA GLU A 51 2.33 -0.75 -9.60
C GLU A 51 2.67 -0.22 -11.00
N ASN A 52 3.92 0.21 -11.26
CA ASN A 52 4.30 1.01 -12.44
C ASN A 52 4.09 0.31 -13.79
N HIS A 53 3.83 -1.00 -13.76
CA HIS A 53 3.65 -1.84 -14.93
C HIS A 53 2.30 -2.54 -14.97
N THR A 54 1.42 -2.23 -14.01
CA THR A 54 0.18 -2.94 -13.78
C THR A 54 -0.98 -2.02 -14.13
N HIS A 55 -1.83 -2.43 -15.07
CA HIS A 55 -3.09 -1.72 -15.31
C HIS A 55 -3.91 -1.67 -14.01
N PRO A 56 -4.68 -0.61 -13.69
CA PRO A 56 -5.42 -0.51 -12.43
C PRO A 56 -6.32 -1.72 -12.14
N SER A 57 -6.96 -2.26 -13.19
CA SER A 57 -7.76 -3.49 -13.09
C SER A 57 -6.97 -4.75 -12.76
N MET A 58 -5.64 -4.72 -12.75
CA MET A 58 -4.77 -5.85 -12.37
C MET A 58 -4.02 -5.62 -11.06
N LEU A 59 -4.04 -4.40 -10.51
CA LEU A 59 -3.32 -4.05 -9.28
C LEU A 59 -3.79 -4.91 -8.11
N HIS A 60 -5.08 -5.21 -8.03
CA HIS A 60 -5.66 -6.13 -7.04
C HIS A 60 -5.07 -7.55 -7.12
N ILE A 61 -4.73 -8.03 -8.32
CA ILE A 61 -4.10 -9.36 -8.50
C ILE A 61 -2.66 -9.29 -7.99
N THR A 62 -1.94 -8.22 -8.32
CA THR A 62 -0.55 -8.03 -7.89
C THR A 62 -0.49 -7.92 -6.36
N ALA A 63 -1.35 -7.10 -5.74
CA ALA A 63 -1.45 -6.95 -4.29
C ALA A 63 -1.80 -8.29 -3.61
N ARG A 64 -2.74 -9.07 -4.16
CA ARG A 64 -3.06 -10.40 -3.64
C ARG A 64 -1.84 -11.32 -3.67
N LEU A 65 -1.11 -11.38 -4.78
CA LEU A 65 0.10 -12.20 -4.88
C LEU A 65 1.19 -11.76 -3.89
N ILE A 66 1.32 -10.46 -3.64
CA ILE A 66 2.25 -9.92 -2.64
C ILE A 66 1.86 -10.37 -1.24
N ASN A 67 0.57 -10.27 -0.87
CA ASN A 67 0.07 -10.73 0.43
C ASN A 67 0.24 -12.26 0.60
N GLU A 68 -0.06 -13.05 -0.43
CA GLU A 68 0.18 -14.51 -0.40
C GLU A 68 1.68 -14.83 -0.24
N LEU A 69 2.55 -14.03 -0.85
CA LEU A 69 3.99 -14.22 -0.77
C LEU A 69 4.52 -13.94 0.65
N SER A 70 3.97 -12.92 1.32
CA SER A 70 4.40 -12.52 2.66
C SER A 70 4.02 -13.51 3.75
N GLU A 71 3.07 -14.40 3.52
CA GLU A 71 2.75 -15.50 4.45
C GLU A 71 3.92 -16.48 4.64
N THR A 72 4.84 -16.55 3.66
CA THR A 72 5.91 -17.55 3.65
C THR A 72 7.32 -16.97 3.50
N LYS A 73 7.43 -15.67 3.21
CA LYS A 73 8.68 -14.97 2.88
C LYS A 73 8.67 -13.58 3.48
N GLU A 74 9.86 -13.01 3.69
CA GLU A 74 10.01 -11.61 4.11
C GLU A 74 9.95 -10.74 2.85
N VAL A 75 8.89 -9.92 2.74
CA VAL A 75 8.61 -9.13 1.52
C VAL A 75 8.69 -7.65 1.84
N CYS A 76 9.55 -6.93 1.14
CA CYS A 76 9.72 -5.49 1.27
C CYS A 76 9.22 -4.83 -0.02
N VAL A 77 8.31 -3.88 0.10
CA VAL A 77 7.71 -3.15 -1.02
C VAL A 77 8.03 -1.67 -0.88
N ALA A 78 8.68 -1.10 -1.87
CA ALA A 78 8.84 0.35 -2.03
C ALA A 78 7.79 0.83 -3.03
N THR A 79 6.98 1.81 -2.67
CA THR A 79 5.83 2.25 -3.47
C THR A 79 5.52 3.73 -3.29
N HIS A 80 5.07 4.35 -4.39
CA HIS A 80 4.45 5.67 -4.41
C HIS A 80 2.91 5.60 -4.55
N SER A 81 2.33 4.38 -4.62
CA SER A 81 0.90 4.16 -4.82
C SER A 81 0.13 3.98 -3.51
N PRO A 82 -0.71 4.98 -3.12
CA PRO A 82 -1.65 4.78 -2.01
C PRO A 82 -2.66 3.66 -2.31
N GLU A 83 -3.01 3.45 -3.59
CA GLU A 83 -3.92 2.37 -4.00
C GLU A 83 -3.34 0.99 -3.70
N LEU A 84 -2.05 0.78 -3.95
CA LEU A 84 -1.38 -0.48 -3.64
C LEU A 84 -1.38 -0.72 -2.12
N LEU A 85 -0.97 0.26 -1.31
CA LEU A 85 -0.98 0.12 0.16
C LEU A 85 -2.38 -0.16 0.71
N ASN A 86 -3.41 0.42 0.10
CA ASN A 86 -4.80 0.15 0.48
C ASN A 86 -5.20 -1.33 0.23
N LEU A 87 -4.59 -2.00 -0.74
CA LEU A 87 -4.86 -3.40 -1.09
C LEU A 87 -3.98 -4.41 -0.32
N LEU A 88 -2.90 -3.96 0.30
CA LEU A 88 -1.99 -4.81 1.07
C LEU A 88 -2.49 -5.05 2.49
N ASN A 89 -2.04 -6.16 3.09
CA ASN A 89 -2.28 -6.47 4.50
C ASN A 89 -1.29 -5.68 5.36
N ILE A 90 -1.74 -4.52 5.85
CA ILE A 90 -0.87 -3.54 6.51
C ILE A 90 -0.83 -3.74 8.05
N ASP A 91 0.37 -3.79 8.62
CA ASP A 91 0.71 -3.52 10.01
C ASP A 91 1.53 -2.22 10.07
N PHE A 92 1.00 -1.20 10.72
CA PHE A 92 1.65 0.11 10.83
C PHE A 92 3.08 0.06 11.40
N LYS A 93 3.43 -0.96 12.19
CA LYS A 93 4.80 -1.12 12.73
C LYS A 93 5.85 -1.29 11.65
N ASN A 94 5.43 -1.78 10.49
CA ASN A 94 6.28 -2.10 9.36
C ASN A 94 6.22 -1.08 8.22
N ILE A 95 5.53 0.05 8.44
CA ILE A 95 5.54 1.18 7.52
C ILE A 95 6.72 2.10 7.86
N TYR A 96 7.52 2.41 6.85
CA TYR A 96 8.61 3.37 6.91
C TYR A 96 8.39 4.44 5.84
N ILE A 97 8.34 5.69 6.27
CA ILE A 97 8.07 6.85 5.41
C ILE A 97 9.41 7.55 5.12
N PHE A 98 9.67 7.81 3.84
CA PHE A 98 10.83 8.56 3.36
C PHE A 98 10.34 9.81 2.63
N ASN A 99 10.46 10.96 3.30
CA ASN A 99 9.98 12.26 2.82
C ASN A 99 10.98 13.40 3.10
N ASP A 100 12.20 13.07 3.54
CA ASP A 100 13.23 14.05 3.92
C ASP A 100 14.34 14.13 2.85
N PRO A 101 14.50 15.29 2.18
CA PRO A 101 15.57 15.52 1.21
C PRO A 101 16.99 15.34 1.77
N GLU A 102 17.18 15.57 3.08
CA GLU A 102 18.48 15.44 3.75
C GLU A 102 18.73 14.02 4.29
N PHE A 103 17.75 13.12 4.15
CA PHE A 103 17.78 11.75 4.62
C PHE A 103 18.25 11.61 6.09
N ARG A 104 17.41 12.03 7.04
CA ARG A 104 17.67 11.80 8.48
C ARG A 104 17.27 10.41 8.98
N GLY A 105 16.97 9.50 8.06
CA GLY A 105 16.51 8.14 8.32
C GLY A 105 15.00 7.96 8.12
N PRO A 106 14.51 6.71 8.20
CA PRO A 106 13.10 6.40 7.99
C PRO A 106 12.24 6.95 9.12
N GLN A 107 11.12 7.57 8.76
CA GLN A 107 10.11 8.02 9.71
C GLN A 107 9.06 6.93 9.95
N LYS A 108 8.51 6.90 11.17
CA LYS A 108 7.37 6.05 11.53
C LYS A 108 6.20 6.90 11.99
N ILE A 109 5.00 6.35 11.87
CA ILE A 109 3.78 6.99 12.35
C ILE A 109 3.74 6.89 13.88
N ASP A 110 3.71 8.04 14.54
CA ASP A 110 3.69 8.16 16.00
C ASP A 110 2.25 8.24 16.50
N PHE A 111 1.65 7.07 16.75
CA PHE A 111 0.29 7.00 17.29
C PHE A 111 0.19 7.42 18.75
N GLU A 112 1.29 7.35 19.52
CA GLU A 112 1.30 7.78 20.92
C GLU A 112 1.00 9.27 21.03
N LYS A 113 1.62 10.08 20.17
CA LYS A 113 1.29 11.52 20.09
C LYS A 113 -0.12 11.80 19.60
N ALA A 114 -0.68 10.94 18.74
CA ALA A 114 -2.01 11.14 18.17
C ALA A 114 -3.15 10.94 19.18
N VAL A 115 -2.96 10.07 20.17
CA VAL A 115 -3.99 9.75 21.18
C VAL A 115 -3.92 10.60 22.44
N VAL A 116 -2.97 11.54 22.53
CA VAL A 116 -2.85 12.42 23.69
C VAL A 116 -4.08 13.32 23.80
N ILE A 117 -4.79 13.20 24.92
CA ILE A 117 -5.95 14.03 25.22
C ILE A 117 -5.46 15.31 25.91
N PRO A 118 -5.77 16.50 25.39
CA PRO A 118 -5.52 17.74 26.09
C PRO A 118 -6.24 17.76 27.44
N GLU A 119 -5.58 18.27 28.50
CA GLU A 119 -6.16 18.36 29.85
C GLU A 119 -7.48 19.14 29.91
N THR A 120 -7.76 19.96 28.89
CA THR A 120 -8.98 20.74 28.73
C THR A 120 -10.20 19.91 28.31
N ILE A 121 -10.01 18.65 27.89
CA ILE A 121 -11.07 17.78 27.38
C ILE A 121 -11.38 16.70 28.42
N ASN A 122 -12.59 16.74 28.98
CA ASN A 122 -13.09 15.64 29.80
C ASN A 122 -13.71 14.55 28.91
N LEU A 123 -13.04 13.39 28.84
CA LEU A 123 -13.51 12.22 28.10
C LEU A 123 -14.92 11.78 28.51
N GLU A 124 -15.33 11.97 29.76
CA GLU A 124 -16.66 11.58 30.26
C GLU A 124 -17.80 12.31 29.54
N ASN A 125 -17.53 13.48 28.96
CA ASN A 125 -18.49 14.26 28.19
C ASN A 125 -18.51 13.90 26.70
N ILE A 126 -17.54 13.11 26.23
CA ILE A 126 -17.45 12.67 24.84
C ILE A 126 -18.27 11.40 24.64
N ASN A 127 -18.98 11.28 23.51
CA ASN A 127 -19.73 10.07 23.20
C ASN A 127 -18.81 8.83 23.04
N HIS A 128 -19.36 7.63 23.26
CA HIS A 128 -18.57 6.40 23.22
C HIS A 128 -17.83 6.16 21.89
N LYS A 129 -18.40 6.56 20.75
CA LYS A 129 -17.77 6.39 19.43
C LYS A 129 -16.54 7.27 19.29
N SER A 130 -16.60 8.53 19.70
CA SER A 130 -15.50 9.48 19.63
C SER A 130 -14.39 9.14 20.64
N ARG A 131 -14.73 8.55 21.79
CA ARG A 131 -13.71 8.05 22.74
C ARG A 131 -12.81 6.98 22.13
N SER A 132 -13.33 6.17 21.20
CA SER A 132 -12.57 5.07 20.58
C SER A 132 -11.32 5.52 19.82
N TYR A 133 -11.27 6.77 19.36
CA TYR A 133 -10.12 7.33 18.65
C TYR A 133 -8.98 7.78 19.59
N TYR A 134 -9.20 7.77 20.90
CA TYR A 134 -8.19 8.07 21.92
C TYR A 134 -7.58 6.82 22.56
N ASP A 135 -7.97 5.64 22.09
CA ASP A 135 -7.26 4.40 22.37
C ASP A 135 -6.40 4.03 21.16
N MET A 136 -5.14 3.71 21.38
CA MET A 136 -4.18 3.50 20.30
C MET A 136 -4.52 2.29 19.42
N GLU A 137 -4.93 1.17 20.01
CA GLU A 137 -5.20 -0.05 19.26
C GLU A 137 -6.53 0.07 18.53
N ILE A 138 -7.53 0.68 19.17
CA ILE A 138 -8.81 0.94 18.52
C ILE A 138 -8.67 1.98 17.41
N LEU A 139 -7.83 3.02 17.58
CA LEU A 139 -7.51 4.00 16.53
C LEU A 139 -6.93 3.31 15.30
N LYS A 140 -5.92 2.44 15.47
CA LYS A 140 -5.32 1.69 14.36
C LYS A 140 -6.36 0.84 13.63
N ASN A 141 -7.21 0.14 14.37
CA ASN A 141 -8.28 -0.69 13.79
C ASN A 141 -9.30 0.17 13.04
N ASN A 142 -9.75 1.29 13.64
CA ASN A 142 -10.66 2.23 12.98
C ASN A 142 -10.08 2.77 11.67
N ILE A 143 -8.76 3.07 11.64
CA ILE A 143 -8.10 3.50 10.41
C ILE A 143 -8.14 2.38 9.37
N LEU A 144 -7.76 1.15 9.72
CA LEU A 144 -7.71 0.03 8.76
C LEU A 144 -9.09 -0.43 8.26
N GLU A 145 -10.13 -0.32 9.08
CA GLU A 145 -11.47 -0.79 8.74
C GLU A 145 -12.35 0.26 8.06
N LEU A 146 -12.24 1.53 8.49
CA LEU A 146 -13.18 2.58 8.08
C LEU A 146 -12.56 3.65 7.20
N HIS A 147 -11.27 3.97 7.41
CA HIS A 147 -10.63 5.16 6.81
C HIS A 147 -9.33 4.81 6.07
N LYS A 148 -9.18 3.54 5.66
CA LYS A 148 -7.89 3.00 5.19
C LYS A 148 -7.40 3.77 3.97
N LYS A 149 -8.32 4.02 3.04
CA LYS A 149 -8.06 4.73 1.79
C LYS A 149 -7.63 6.17 2.07
N GLU A 150 -8.46 6.91 2.80
CA GLU A 150 -8.27 8.32 3.11
C GLU A 150 -6.97 8.54 3.90
N PHE A 151 -6.67 7.62 4.83
CA PHE A 151 -5.44 7.65 5.61
C PHE A 151 -4.19 7.49 4.73
N PHE A 152 -4.16 6.48 3.86
CA PHE A 152 -3.03 6.30 2.96
C PHE A 152 -2.91 7.44 1.97
N GLU A 153 -4.01 7.90 1.37
CA GLU A 153 -3.99 9.09 0.51
C GLU A 153 -3.39 10.30 1.24
N ALA A 154 -3.77 10.54 2.50
CA ALA A 154 -3.21 11.62 3.31
C ALA A 154 -1.70 11.49 3.54
N LEU A 155 -1.13 10.28 3.65
CA LEU A 155 0.31 10.09 3.81
C LEU A 155 1.13 10.52 2.58
N PHE A 156 0.56 10.44 1.39
CA PHE A 156 1.21 10.92 0.15
C PHE A 156 0.87 12.38 -0.17
N SER A 157 0.11 13.05 0.69
CA SER A 157 -0.40 14.38 0.45
C SER A 157 0.47 15.46 1.05
N LYS A 158 0.70 16.53 0.29
CA LYS A 158 1.37 17.74 0.82
C LYS A 158 0.47 18.55 1.75
N ASN A 159 -0.81 18.65 1.42
CA ASN A 159 -1.80 19.41 2.18
C ASN A 159 -2.98 18.49 2.51
N VAL A 160 -3.44 18.52 3.76
CA VAL A 160 -4.60 17.76 4.22
C VAL A 160 -5.65 18.73 4.75
N TYR A 161 -6.85 18.67 4.19
CA TYR A 161 -7.99 19.48 4.61
C TYR A 161 -8.97 18.59 5.37
N ILE A 162 -9.30 18.99 6.59
CA ILE A 162 -10.30 18.30 7.41
C ILE A 162 -11.64 19.00 7.19
N VAL A 163 -12.66 18.22 6.87
CA VAL A 163 -14.02 18.69 6.56
C VAL A 163 -15.04 17.95 7.40
N GLU A 164 -16.22 18.54 7.61
CA GLU A 164 -17.27 17.91 8.41
C GLU A 164 -17.97 16.79 7.64
N GLY A 165 -18.09 16.93 6.32
CA GLY A 165 -18.70 15.90 5.48
C GLY A 165 -18.56 16.10 3.98
N VAL A 166 -19.25 15.24 3.24
CA VAL A 166 -19.13 15.14 1.77
C VAL A 166 -19.50 16.44 1.05
N ASN A 167 -20.41 17.24 1.60
CA ASN A 167 -20.80 18.52 0.99
C ASN A 167 -19.64 19.52 0.99
N ASP A 168 -18.91 19.62 2.11
CA ASP A 168 -17.72 20.46 2.23
C ASP A 168 -16.62 19.96 1.30
N GLU A 169 -16.42 18.64 1.22
CA GLU A 169 -15.47 18.02 0.30
C GLU A 169 -15.77 18.38 -1.15
N LEU A 170 -17.03 18.24 -1.58
CA LEU A 170 -17.49 18.60 -2.93
C LEU A 170 -17.35 20.09 -3.19
N PHE A 171 -17.68 20.92 -2.22
CA PHE A 171 -17.54 22.37 -2.31
C PHE A 171 -16.07 22.76 -2.50
N LEU A 172 -15.16 22.26 -1.66
CA LEU A 172 -13.74 22.51 -1.79
C LEU A 172 -13.20 22.03 -3.14
N LYS A 173 -13.55 20.81 -3.56
CA LYS A 173 -13.17 20.30 -4.89
C LYS A 173 -13.62 21.24 -6.00
N ASN A 174 -14.85 21.73 -5.94
CA ASN A 174 -15.37 22.68 -6.93
C ASN A 174 -14.64 24.04 -6.86
N CYS A 175 -14.37 24.57 -5.66
CA CYS A 175 -13.59 25.80 -5.50
C CYS A 175 -12.18 25.67 -6.11
N TYR A 176 -11.50 24.55 -5.86
CA TYR A 176 -10.17 24.29 -6.41
C TYR A 176 -10.18 24.16 -7.94
N ILE A 177 -11.12 23.40 -8.50
CA ILE A 177 -11.27 23.27 -9.96
C ILE A 177 -11.48 24.64 -10.61
N ASN A 178 -12.27 25.51 -9.98
CA ASN A 178 -12.52 26.85 -10.50
C ASN A 178 -11.31 27.80 -10.37
N MET A 179 -10.42 27.57 -9.40
CA MET A 179 -9.14 28.29 -9.28
C MET A 179 -8.10 27.80 -10.32
N GLU A 180 -8.10 26.52 -10.68
CA GLU A 180 -7.17 25.91 -11.65
C GLU A 180 -7.41 26.29 -13.11
N ASN A 181 -8.57 26.85 -13.47
CA ASN A 181 -8.77 27.45 -14.79
C ASN A 181 -7.84 28.64 -15.09
N ASN A 182 -7.00 29.07 -14.14
CA ASN A 182 -5.93 30.07 -14.31
C ASN A 182 -4.49 29.56 -14.06
N MET A 183 -4.27 28.29 -13.68
CA MET A 183 -2.92 27.73 -13.50
C MET A 183 -2.95 26.20 -13.63
N SER A 184 -2.10 25.68 -14.52
CA SER A 184 -2.06 24.28 -14.93
C SER A 184 -1.39 23.39 -13.87
N SER A 185 -2.11 22.71 -12.98
CA SER A 185 -1.71 21.40 -12.38
C SER A 185 -2.79 20.76 -11.49
N ILE A 186 -3.71 20.04 -12.13
CA ILE A 186 -4.51 18.87 -11.68
C ILE A 186 -4.55 18.58 -10.15
N VAL A 187 -5.72 18.76 -9.54
CA VAL A 187 -6.11 18.10 -8.28
C VAL A 187 -6.46 16.62 -8.49
N TYR A 188 -5.51 15.74 -8.20
CA TYR A 188 -5.68 14.80 -7.10
C TYR A 188 -4.62 15.18 -6.07
N PHE A 189 -4.74 14.73 -4.82
CA PHE A 189 -3.68 14.86 -3.80
C PHE A 189 -2.31 14.94 -4.46
N THR A 190 -1.65 16.10 -4.40
CA THR A 190 -0.40 16.32 -5.12
C THR A 190 0.60 15.29 -4.61
N VAL A 191 0.77 14.19 -5.37
CA VAL A 191 1.78 13.18 -5.11
C VAL A 191 3.11 13.82 -5.50
N MET A 192 3.88 14.19 -4.48
CA MET A 192 5.32 14.36 -4.61
C MET A 192 5.96 13.27 -3.75
N GLU A 193 6.76 12.44 -4.42
CA GLU A 193 7.93 11.64 -3.98
C GLU A 193 8.04 11.14 -2.52
N ASN A 194 6.95 10.87 -1.81
CA ASN A 194 7.05 10.07 -0.59
C ASN A 194 7.23 8.62 -1.02
N LEU A 195 8.44 8.08 -0.90
CA LEU A 195 8.65 6.64 -1.00
C LEU A 195 8.23 6.04 0.34
N ILE A 196 7.19 5.22 0.33
CA ILE A 196 6.86 4.43 1.51
C ILE A 196 7.45 3.05 1.28
N ILE A 197 8.40 2.67 2.14
CA ILE A 197 8.88 1.30 2.20
C ILE A 197 8.06 0.59 3.26
N TYR A 198 7.32 -0.40 2.81
CA TYR A 198 6.49 -1.23 3.64
C TYR A 198 7.08 -2.65 3.71
N HIS A 199 7.26 -3.15 4.94
CA HIS A 199 7.72 -4.51 5.17
C HIS A 199 6.53 -5.40 5.55
N LEU A 200 6.22 -6.37 4.70
CA LEU A 200 5.28 -7.44 5.01
C LEU A 200 6.02 -8.59 5.71
#